data_AF-A0A8T3QQD6-F1
#
_entry.id   AF-A0A8T3QQD6-F1
#
_cell.length_a   1.000
_cell.length_b   1.000
_cell.length_c   1.000
_cell.angle_alpha   90.00
_cell.angle_beta   90.00
_cell.angle_gamma   90.00
#
_symmetry.space_group_name_H-M   'P 1'
#
loop_
_entity.id
_entity.type
_entity.pdbx_description
1 polymer ?
#
loop_
_entity_poly.entity_id
_entity_poly.type
_entity_poly.pdbx_seq_one_letter_code
_entity_poly.pdbx_strand_id
1 'polypeptide(L)'
;MSNRRPASTRASRDPYGIGPVAGYAAPLIAVVALVIIAIVTLNLLNGQLPFRTLSGTGNDPGPAITPAPSHVVIVPPELKLPGSIVYAKTGNIWIQTAPGARQLTDSGTDSMPSFAPDGQWVYFIRIAESRGKFPIGGSQSRAWYDLSTPSLMRVKPDGTGAQRLLAGRFTSGNSTWFYWLRQPAASPDGKTIALISDGPNPLRSDVVLQTFDLATKKMTNLKLGASGNLGHQDPAWGFDGRFLLYVRNGRELTRGAPQIYRYDVTTKQSRQLTGPGYLAPAYSPNGSFIAATKSDAFGTDVAILDAAGKELLRVTNDGHSFSPVWSPAGDAVAFLHLAGTIVDLRMARLDNATGRWTVTETLDLTTVSGLDGASRPSWFVPASELPARPSAAPAVGPSSAVPSSSGSTAP
;
A
#
# COMPACT_ATOMS: atom_id res chain seq x y z
N MET A 1 15.82 84.36 -10.61
CA MET A 1 15.06 83.21 -11.16
C MET A 1 13.92 82.86 -10.21
N SER A 2 12.70 82.68 -10.75
CA SER A 2 11.52 82.01 -10.15
C SER A 2 10.82 82.72 -8.96
N ASN A 3 9.88 83.65 -9.17
CA ASN A 3 8.46 83.51 -9.55
C ASN A 3 7.60 82.59 -8.64
N ARG A 4 6.77 83.18 -7.78
CA ARG A 4 5.54 82.55 -7.27
C ARG A 4 4.36 83.54 -7.34
N ARG A 5 3.41 83.23 -8.22
CA ARG A 5 1.99 83.61 -8.13
C ARG A 5 1.13 82.33 -8.21
N PRO A 6 -0.09 82.33 -7.66
CA PRO A 6 -0.81 81.14 -7.25
C PRO A 6 -1.67 80.53 -8.37
N ALA A 7 -1.86 79.21 -8.33
CA ALA A 7 -2.77 78.49 -9.22
C ALA A 7 -4.13 78.25 -8.54
N SER A 8 -5.15 78.41 -9.36
CA SER A 8 -6.58 78.47 -9.09
C SER A 8 -7.22 77.13 -8.75
N THR A 9 -8.29 77.20 -7.95
CA THR A 9 -9.27 76.13 -7.70
C THR A 9 -9.97 75.69 -8.98
N ARG A 10 -10.01 74.38 -9.25
CA ARG A 10 -10.95 73.76 -10.19
C ARG A 10 -11.63 72.57 -9.51
N ALA A 11 -12.96 72.59 -9.53
CA ALA A 11 -13.84 71.58 -8.96
C ALA A 11 -13.56 70.18 -9.52
N SER A 12 -13.55 69.18 -8.65
CA SER A 12 -13.47 67.76 -9.01
C SER A 12 -14.72 67.38 -9.80
N ARG A 13 -14.52 67.02 -11.08
CA ARG A 13 -15.54 66.36 -11.90
C ARG A 13 -15.40 64.86 -11.67
N ASP A 14 -16.50 64.25 -11.22
CA ASP A 14 -16.70 62.80 -11.20
C ASP A 14 -16.39 62.21 -12.60
N PRO A 15 -15.31 61.41 -12.73
CA PRO A 15 -14.85 60.94 -14.03
C PRO A 15 -15.69 59.79 -14.60
N TYR A 16 -16.69 59.28 -13.89
CA TYR A 16 -17.50 58.14 -14.35
C TYR A 16 -19.01 58.41 -14.44
N GLY A 17 -19.49 59.58 -14.01
CA GLY A 17 -20.87 60.03 -14.27
C GLY A 17 -21.96 59.12 -13.69
N ILE A 18 -21.64 58.39 -12.62
CA ILE A 18 -22.58 57.46 -11.99
C ILE A 18 -23.14 58.16 -10.75
N GLY A 19 -24.29 58.82 -10.93
CA GLY A 19 -25.04 59.44 -9.83
C GLY A 19 -25.41 58.43 -8.71
N PRO A 20 -26.10 58.88 -7.64
CA PRO A 20 -26.24 58.15 -6.36
C PRO A 20 -27.03 56.83 -6.41
N VAL A 21 -27.36 56.33 -7.60
CA VAL A 21 -28.13 55.09 -7.83
C VAL A 21 -27.30 53.82 -7.60
N ALA A 22 -25.96 53.93 -7.47
CA ALA A 22 -25.06 52.79 -7.24
C ALA A 22 -25.11 52.20 -5.82
N GLY A 23 -25.75 52.85 -4.85
CA GLY A 23 -25.76 52.39 -3.45
C GLY A 23 -26.64 51.17 -3.17
N TYR A 24 -27.68 50.92 -3.97
CA TYR A 24 -28.68 49.86 -3.70
C TYR A 24 -28.72 48.76 -4.76
N ALA A 25 -28.22 49.00 -5.98
CA ALA A 25 -28.24 47.99 -7.05
C ALA A 25 -27.21 46.87 -6.82
N ALA A 26 -25.99 47.22 -6.40
CA ALA A 26 -24.93 46.23 -6.19
C ALA A 26 -25.23 45.24 -5.05
N PRO A 27 -25.75 45.67 -3.87
CA PRO A 27 -26.16 44.73 -2.83
C PRO A 27 -27.30 43.82 -3.27
N LEU A 28 -28.28 44.34 -4.02
CA LEU A 28 -29.43 43.56 -4.47
C LEU A 28 -29.01 42.48 -5.49
N ILE A 29 -28.13 42.83 -6.44
CA ILE A 29 -27.56 41.88 -7.40
C ILE A 29 -26.75 40.79 -6.68
N ALA A 30 -25.97 41.16 -5.66
CA ALA A 30 -25.20 40.21 -4.87
C ALA A 30 -26.10 39.23 -4.09
N VAL A 31 -27.19 39.72 -3.49
CA VAL A 31 -28.17 38.86 -2.78
C VAL A 31 -28.86 37.91 -3.76
N VAL A 32 -29.29 38.39 -4.93
CA VAL A 32 -29.90 37.54 -5.96
C VAL A 32 -28.92 36.47 -6.45
N ALA A 33 -27.66 36.82 -6.68
CA ALA A 33 -26.62 35.86 -7.07
C ALA A 33 -26.38 34.79 -5.99
N LEU A 34 -26.32 35.18 -4.71
CA LEU A 34 -26.17 34.25 -3.59
C LEU A 34 -27.37 33.31 -3.44
N VAL A 35 -28.59 33.79 -3.65
CA VAL A 35 -29.80 32.96 -3.63
C VAL A 35 -29.79 31.96 -4.79
N ILE A 36 -29.38 32.38 -5.99
CA ILE A 36 -29.24 31.47 -7.14
C ILE A 36 -28.20 30.40 -6.85
N ILE A 37 -27.04 30.77 -6.30
CA ILE A 37 -25.99 29.81 -5.91
C ILE A 37 -26.54 28.83 -4.87
N ALA A 38 -27.21 29.31 -3.82
CA ALA A 38 -27.78 28.45 -2.78
C ALA A 38 -28.82 27.46 -3.34
N ILE A 39 -29.68 27.89 -4.26
CA ILE A 39 -30.66 27.02 -4.94
C ILE A 39 -29.93 25.97 -5.79
N VAL A 40 -28.92 26.36 -6.57
CA VAL A 40 -28.12 25.44 -7.37
C VAL A 40 -27.38 24.42 -6.48
N THR A 41 -26.81 24.87 -5.36
CA THR A 41 -26.11 24.00 -4.40
C THR A 41 -27.06 23.01 -3.72
N LEU A 42 -28.25 23.45 -3.29
CA LEU A 42 -29.26 22.57 -2.68
C LEU A 42 -29.81 21.56 -3.69
N ASN A 43 -30.02 21.97 -4.94
CA ASN A 43 -30.45 21.09 -6.01
C ASN A 43 -29.37 20.06 -6.37
N LEU A 44 -28.08 20.45 -6.38
CA LEU A 44 -26.93 19.53 -6.54
C LEU A 44 -26.84 18.49 -5.42
N LEU A 45 -27.01 18.91 -4.15
CA LEU A 45 -26.99 18.00 -3.00
C LEU A 45 -28.15 16.99 -3.02
N ASN A 46 -29.29 17.37 -3.60
CA ASN A 46 -30.48 16.53 -3.74
C ASN A 46 -30.54 15.79 -5.09
N GLY A 47 -29.48 15.84 -5.90
CA GLY A 47 -29.39 15.12 -7.18
C GLY A 47 -30.28 15.65 -8.32
N GLN A 48 -30.83 16.86 -8.19
CA GLN A 48 -31.62 17.52 -9.24
C GLN A 48 -30.77 18.55 -9.98
N LEU A 49 -30.40 18.30 -11.24
CA LEU A 49 -29.69 19.29 -12.05
C LEU A 49 -30.69 20.27 -12.68
N PRO A 50 -30.52 21.61 -12.54
CA PRO A 50 -31.48 22.59 -13.05
C PRO A 50 -31.38 22.86 -14.56
N PHE A 51 -30.45 22.20 -15.28
CA PHE A 51 -30.32 22.36 -16.72
C PHE A 51 -31.23 21.35 -17.44
N ARG A 52 -32.38 21.84 -17.94
CA ARG A 52 -33.16 21.12 -18.94
C ARG A 52 -32.27 20.86 -20.15
N THR A 53 -32.13 19.59 -20.50
CA THR A 53 -31.46 19.08 -21.70
C THR A 53 -31.98 19.80 -22.94
N LEU A 54 -31.08 20.49 -23.66
CA LEU A 54 -31.34 20.85 -25.06
C LEU A 54 -31.44 19.52 -25.83
N SER A 55 -32.61 19.29 -26.43
CA SER A 55 -32.90 18.13 -27.26
C SER A 55 -31.99 18.16 -28.50
N GLY A 56 -30.93 17.36 -28.49
CA GLY A 56 -30.10 17.04 -29.64
C GLY A 56 -30.18 15.54 -29.88
N THR A 57 -30.55 15.12 -31.09
CA THR A 57 -30.66 13.72 -31.54
C THR A 57 -29.29 13.09 -31.82
N GLY A 58 -28.34 13.23 -30.89
CA GLY A 58 -27.00 12.66 -30.99
C GLY A 58 -26.78 11.62 -29.90
N ASN A 59 -26.25 10.46 -30.27
CA ASN A 59 -25.79 9.38 -29.39
C ASN A 59 -24.53 9.78 -28.58
N ASP A 60 -24.46 11.01 -28.06
CA ASP A 60 -23.36 11.44 -27.22
C ASP A 60 -23.70 11.13 -25.75
N PRO A 61 -22.94 10.27 -25.05
CA PRO A 61 -23.05 10.18 -23.61
C PRO A 61 -22.67 11.56 -23.06
N GLY A 62 -23.63 12.26 -22.46
CA GLY A 62 -23.38 13.53 -21.78
C GLY A 62 -22.23 13.41 -20.76
N PRO A 63 -21.69 14.53 -20.26
CA PRO A 63 -20.54 14.51 -19.35
C PRO A 63 -20.80 13.55 -18.19
N ALA A 64 -20.08 12.42 -18.18
CA ALA A 64 -20.14 11.47 -17.11
C ALA A 64 -19.62 12.15 -15.84
N ILE A 65 -20.41 12.14 -14.78
CA ILE A 65 -19.96 12.60 -13.47
C ILE A 65 -18.81 11.67 -13.06
N THR A 66 -17.58 12.19 -13.01
CA THR A 66 -16.48 11.46 -12.38
C THR A 66 -16.86 11.24 -10.92
N PRO A 67 -17.02 9.99 -10.46
CA PRO A 67 -17.38 9.74 -9.07
C PRO A 67 -16.33 10.37 -8.14
N ALA A 68 -16.75 11.08 -7.11
CA ALA A 68 -15.84 11.54 -6.07
C ALA A 68 -15.54 10.38 -5.10
N PRO A 69 -14.30 10.23 -4.60
CA PRO A 69 -13.98 9.24 -3.58
C PRO A 69 -14.90 9.37 -2.37
N SER A 70 -15.42 8.24 -1.89
CA SER A 70 -16.26 8.21 -0.70
C SER A 70 -15.44 8.49 0.57
N HIS A 71 -16.05 9.18 1.53
CA HIS A 71 -15.46 9.39 2.85
C HIS A 71 -15.39 8.08 3.66
N VAL A 72 -16.29 7.14 3.40
CA VAL A 72 -16.31 5.80 3.99
C VAL A 72 -15.91 4.74 2.95
N VAL A 73 -15.48 3.57 3.40
CA VAL A 73 -15.31 2.43 2.50
C VAL A 73 -16.69 1.82 2.22
N ILE A 74 -17.03 1.66 0.93
CA ILE A 74 -18.28 1.06 0.48
C ILE A 74 -18.00 -0.40 0.10
N VAL A 75 -18.68 -1.33 0.76
CA VAL A 75 -18.60 -2.78 0.50
C VAL A 75 -19.90 -3.24 -0.17
N PRO A 76 -19.86 -4.01 -1.27
CA PRO A 76 -21.08 -4.54 -1.88
C PRO A 76 -21.87 -5.47 -0.93
N PRO A 77 -23.21 -5.39 -0.92
CA PRO A 77 -24.06 -6.01 0.12
C PRO A 77 -24.08 -7.54 0.13
N GLU A 78 -23.68 -8.22 -0.95
CA GLU A 78 -23.69 -9.68 -1.07
C GLU A 78 -22.27 -10.27 -1.18
N LEU A 79 -21.26 -9.52 -0.77
CA LEU A 79 -19.87 -9.91 -0.93
C LEU A 79 -19.52 -11.12 -0.05
N LYS A 80 -19.07 -12.21 -0.69
CA LYS A 80 -18.47 -13.36 0.00
C LYS A 80 -16.95 -13.19 0.11
N LEU A 81 -16.51 -12.62 1.23
CA LEU A 81 -15.10 -12.47 1.58
C LEU A 81 -14.76 -13.37 2.79
N PRO A 82 -13.95 -14.43 2.64
CA PRO A 82 -13.48 -15.20 3.79
C PRO A 82 -12.50 -14.36 4.63
N GLY A 83 -12.61 -14.47 5.95
CA GLY A 83 -11.77 -13.73 6.89
C GLY A 83 -11.83 -12.20 6.74
N SER A 84 -10.67 -11.56 6.71
CA SER A 84 -10.54 -10.10 6.70
C SER A 84 -9.35 -9.60 5.91
N ILE A 85 -9.50 -8.44 5.26
CA ILE A 85 -8.42 -7.73 4.59
C ILE A 85 -8.21 -6.38 5.28
N VAL A 86 -6.96 -6.04 5.58
CA VAL A 86 -6.58 -4.70 6.04
C VAL A 86 -5.93 -3.90 4.92
N TYR A 87 -6.19 -2.61 4.90
CA TYR A 87 -5.62 -1.64 3.95
C TYR A 87 -5.63 -0.23 4.56
N ALA A 88 -4.99 0.72 3.89
CA ALA A 88 -4.96 2.12 4.28
C ALA A 88 -5.88 2.97 3.40
N LYS A 89 -6.53 3.95 4.01
CA LYS A 89 -7.34 4.98 3.34
C LYS A 89 -7.17 6.28 4.12
N THR A 90 -6.83 7.37 3.43
CA THR A 90 -6.69 8.70 4.02
C THR A 90 -5.75 8.70 5.22
N GLY A 91 -4.66 7.91 5.15
CA GLY A 91 -3.68 7.78 6.23
C GLY A 91 -4.21 7.07 7.48
N ASN A 92 -5.22 6.21 7.34
CA ASN A 92 -5.78 5.43 8.44
C ASN A 92 -5.86 3.96 8.04
N ILE A 93 -5.68 3.05 8.99
CA ILE A 93 -5.84 1.62 8.74
C ILE A 93 -7.31 1.27 8.84
N TRP A 94 -7.81 0.52 7.87
CA TRP A 94 -9.16 -0.03 7.81
C TRP A 94 -9.07 -1.55 7.78
N ILE A 95 -10.09 -2.21 8.33
CA ILE A 95 -10.31 -3.64 8.22
C ILE A 95 -11.64 -3.88 7.52
N GLN A 96 -11.64 -4.76 6.54
CA GLN A 96 -12.81 -5.19 5.78
C GLN A 96 -13.09 -6.66 6.01
N THR A 97 -14.37 -6.96 6.16
CA THR A 97 -14.97 -8.28 6.26
C THR A 97 -16.12 -8.37 5.26
N ALA A 98 -16.70 -9.55 5.06
CA ALA A 98 -17.90 -9.72 4.22
C ALA A 98 -19.03 -8.71 4.53
N PRO A 99 -19.45 -8.47 5.79
CA PRO A 99 -20.55 -7.56 6.10
C PRO A 99 -20.21 -6.07 5.96
N GLY A 100 -18.93 -5.71 5.78
CA GLY A 100 -18.54 -4.30 5.69
C GLY A 100 -17.10 -4.03 6.12
N ALA A 101 -16.76 -2.74 6.13
CA ALA A 101 -15.44 -2.24 6.51
C ALA A 101 -15.55 -1.25 7.68
N ARG A 102 -14.54 -1.23 8.54
CA ARG A 102 -14.42 -0.24 9.62
C ARG A 102 -13.00 0.27 9.74
N GLN A 103 -12.89 1.50 10.23
CA GLN A 103 -11.63 2.13 10.55
C GLN A 103 -11.04 1.54 11.86
N LEU A 104 -9.73 1.25 11.85
CA LEU A 104 -8.95 0.77 12.99
C LEU A 104 -8.17 1.89 13.70
N THR A 105 -7.71 2.88 12.94
CA THR A 105 -6.87 3.98 13.44
C THR A 105 -7.33 5.32 12.90
N ASP A 106 -7.00 6.42 13.57
CA ASP A 106 -7.53 7.76 13.31
C ASP A 106 -6.44 8.85 13.23
N SER A 107 -5.16 8.49 13.08
CA SER A 107 -4.08 9.47 13.09
C SER A 107 -3.89 10.24 11.79
N GLY A 108 -4.46 9.78 10.67
CA GLY A 108 -4.29 10.38 9.35
C GLY A 108 -2.88 10.23 8.75
N THR A 109 -2.00 9.43 9.38
CA THR A 109 -0.60 9.24 8.99
C THR A 109 -0.14 7.77 9.03
N ASP A 110 -1.09 6.85 9.08
CA ASP A 110 -0.88 5.40 9.12
C ASP A 110 -0.94 4.78 7.72
N SER A 111 -0.06 3.81 7.46
CA SER A 111 0.04 3.14 6.16
C SER A 111 0.67 1.75 6.26
N MET A 112 0.64 1.00 5.16
CA MET A 112 1.36 -0.28 5.00
C MET A 112 1.00 -1.32 6.06
N PRO A 113 -0.28 -1.68 6.24
CA PRO A 113 -0.68 -2.64 7.26
C PRO A 113 -0.27 -4.08 6.87
N SER A 114 0.00 -4.90 7.88
CA SER A 114 0.33 -6.32 7.73
C SER A 114 -0.23 -7.09 8.91
N PHE A 115 -1.01 -8.14 8.66
CA PHE A 115 -1.47 -9.02 9.73
C PHE A 115 -0.30 -9.79 10.36
N ALA A 116 -0.38 -10.00 11.67
CA ALA A 116 0.36 -11.06 12.34
C ALA A 116 -0.16 -12.43 11.87
N PRO A 117 0.70 -13.48 11.85
CA PRO A 117 0.30 -14.82 11.38
C PRO A 117 -0.84 -15.46 12.19
N ASP A 118 -0.96 -15.09 13.47
CA ASP A 118 -2.01 -15.55 14.38
C ASP A 118 -3.29 -14.69 14.33
N GLY A 119 -3.28 -13.63 13.52
CA GLY A 119 -4.37 -12.67 13.40
C GLY A 119 -4.58 -11.79 14.63
N GLN A 120 -3.74 -11.87 15.67
CA GLN A 120 -3.96 -11.12 16.92
C GLN A 120 -3.56 -9.65 16.82
N TRP A 121 -2.74 -9.30 15.82
CA TRP A 121 -2.23 -7.96 15.62
C TRP A 121 -2.23 -7.58 14.15
N VAL A 122 -2.39 -6.28 13.90
CA VAL A 122 -2.09 -5.62 12.64
C VAL A 122 -0.89 -4.70 12.88
N TYR A 123 0.22 -4.97 12.21
CA TYR A 123 1.39 -4.10 12.17
C TYR A 123 1.21 -3.03 11.10
N PHE A 124 1.74 -1.83 11.30
CA PHE A 124 1.67 -0.74 10.31
C PHE A 124 2.77 0.30 10.56
N ILE A 125 2.93 1.23 9.62
CA ILE A 125 3.83 2.38 9.74
C ILE A 125 3.02 3.63 10.02
N ARG A 126 3.36 4.33 11.11
CA ARG A 126 2.84 5.66 11.44
C ARG A 126 3.91 6.72 11.22
N ILE A 127 3.60 7.78 10.51
CA ILE A 127 4.44 8.99 10.50
C ILE A 127 4.01 9.88 11.67
N ALA A 128 4.90 10.09 12.63
CA ALA A 128 4.66 10.95 13.78
C ALA A 128 5.60 12.16 13.73
N GLU A 129 5.09 13.34 14.06
CA GLU A 129 5.93 14.51 14.27
C GLU A 129 6.81 14.29 15.49
N SER A 130 8.09 14.65 15.37
CA SER A 130 9.03 14.71 16.48
C SER A 130 9.93 15.92 16.34
N ARG A 131 10.55 16.37 17.43
CA ARG A 131 11.52 17.48 17.37
C ARG A 131 12.95 16.97 17.42
N GLY A 132 13.82 17.56 16.63
CA GLY A 132 15.24 17.22 16.63
C GLY A 132 16.11 18.33 16.05
N LYS A 133 17.37 18.37 16.45
CA LYS A 133 18.35 19.26 15.83
C LYS A 133 18.93 18.55 14.61
N PHE A 134 18.76 19.12 13.44
CA PHE A 134 19.25 18.53 12.19
C PHE A 134 20.42 19.37 11.66
N PRO A 135 21.57 18.79 11.28
CA PRO A 135 22.68 19.56 10.76
C PRO A 135 22.35 20.09 9.36
N ILE A 136 22.54 21.39 9.14
CA ILE A 136 22.34 22.04 7.84
C ILE A 136 23.68 22.56 7.36
N GLY A 137 24.04 22.26 6.11
CA GLY A 137 25.30 22.71 5.50
C GLY A 137 26.56 22.17 6.18
N GLY A 138 26.48 20.99 6.81
CA GLY A 138 27.62 20.36 7.51
C GLY A 138 27.93 20.93 8.90
N SER A 139 27.23 21.98 9.34
CA SER A 139 27.37 22.54 10.69
C SER A 139 26.29 21.98 11.62
N GLN A 140 26.64 21.72 12.89
CA GLN A 140 25.66 21.36 13.89
C GLN A 140 24.67 22.52 14.08
N SER A 141 23.41 22.28 13.73
CA SER A 141 22.40 23.32 13.94
C SER A 141 22.12 23.49 15.41
N ARG A 142 22.07 24.74 15.86
CA ARG A 142 21.53 25.11 17.18
C ARG A 142 19.99 25.11 17.19
N ALA A 143 19.37 25.11 16.01
CA ALA A 143 17.92 25.18 15.84
C ALA A 143 17.25 23.81 15.94
N TRP A 144 16.01 23.82 16.43
CA TRP A 144 15.13 22.66 16.47
C TRP A 144 14.26 22.64 15.22
N TYR A 145 14.13 21.47 14.62
CA TYR A 145 13.27 21.20 13.46
C TYR A 145 12.21 20.19 13.84
N ASP A 146 11.05 20.32 13.21
CA ASP A 146 10.01 19.31 13.25
C ASP A 146 10.33 18.26 12.19
N LEU A 147 10.35 17.01 12.62
CA LEU A 147 10.80 15.83 11.87
C LEU A 147 9.65 14.85 11.73
N SER A 148 9.34 14.46 10.50
CA SER A 148 8.41 13.39 10.21
C SER A 148 9.09 12.04 10.45
N THR A 149 8.80 11.41 11.58
CA THR A 149 9.50 10.22 12.07
C THR A 149 8.62 8.99 11.86
N PRO A 150 8.99 8.06 10.95
CA PRO A 150 8.25 6.81 10.79
C PRO A 150 8.42 5.94 12.03
N SER A 151 7.35 5.26 12.43
CA SER A 151 7.33 4.35 13.56
C SER A 151 6.63 3.05 13.18
N LEU A 152 7.22 1.93 13.57
CA LEU A 152 6.56 0.63 13.49
C LEU A 152 5.57 0.53 14.66
N MET A 153 4.31 0.31 14.32
CA MET A 153 3.19 0.23 15.24
C MET A 153 2.55 -1.16 15.18
N ARG A 154 1.73 -1.47 16.19
CA ARG A 154 0.73 -2.54 16.13
C ARG A 154 -0.58 -2.11 16.77
N VAL A 155 -1.69 -2.69 16.33
CA VAL A 155 -3.03 -2.53 16.92
C VAL A 155 -3.76 -3.87 16.84
N LYS A 156 -4.69 -4.15 17.76
CA LYS A 156 -5.53 -5.35 17.64
C LYS A 156 -6.53 -5.19 16.49
N PRO A 157 -7.03 -6.29 15.90
CA PRO A 157 -8.07 -6.24 14.87
C PRO A 157 -9.42 -5.72 15.36
N ASP A 158 -9.60 -5.47 16.67
CA ASP A 158 -10.76 -4.77 17.27
C ASP A 158 -10.52 -3.23 17.39
N GLY A 159 -9.34 -2.74 17.00
CA GLY A 159 -8.94 -1.33 17.08
C GLY A 159 -8.32 -0.92 18.42
N THR A 160 -8.30 -1.80 19.41
CA THR A 160 -7.76 -1.50 20.74
C THR A 160 -6.27 -1.82 20.86
N GLY A 161 -5.64 -1.33 21.93
CA GLY A 161 -4.28 -1.73 22.30
C GLY A 161 -3.19 -1.26 21.34
N ALA A 162 -3.39 -0.12 20.65
CA ALA A 162 -2.38 0.45 19.77
C ALA A 162 -1.07 0.73 20.51
N GLN A 163 0.06 0.29 19.95
CA GLN A 163 1.38 0.38 20.58
C GLN A 163 2.47 0.68 19.55
N ARG A 164 3.43 1.55 19.93
CA ARG A 164 4.65 1.78 19.17
C ARG A 164 5.72 0.75 19.55
N LEU A 165 6.23 0.04 18.56
CA LEU A 165 7.25 -1.00 18.74
C LEU A 165 8.66 -0.48 18.48
N LEU A 166 8.81 0.42 17.51
CA LEU A 166 10.09 1.01 17.13
C LEU A 166 9.85 2.42 16.57
N ALA A 167 10.66 3.39 17.01
CA ALA A 167 10.71 4.71 16.40
C ALA A 167 11.91 4.78 15.46
N GLY A 168 11.68 5.22 14.22
CA GLY A 168 12.69 5.44 13.19
C GLY A 168 13.57 6.66 13.48
N ARG A 169 14.17 6.75 14.67
CA ARG A 169 14.93 7.90 15.15
C ARG A 169 16.34 7.50 15.53
N PHE A 170 17.30 8.30 15.09
CA PHE A 170 18.72 8.11 15.38
C PHE A 170 19.34 9.41 15.88
N THR A 171 20.12 9.34 16.96
CA THR A 171 20.82 10.50 17.51
C THR A 171 22.32 10.25 17.48
N SER A 172 23.07 11.22 16.97
CA SER A 172 24.54 11.22 16.93
C SER A 172 25.04 12.57 17.42
N GLY A 173 25.70 12.58 18.59
CA GLY A 173 26.03 13.81 19.29
C GLY A 173 24.78 14.65 19.59
N ASN A 174 24.79 15.92 19.19
CA ASN A 174 23.65 16.83 19.36
C ASN A 174 22.64 16.76 18.19
N SER A 175 22.93 15.97 17.15
CA SER A 175 22.11 15.88 15.95
C SER A 175 21.14 14.70 16.01
N THR A 176 19.94 14.90 15.50
CA THR A 176 18.87 13.91 15.36
C THR A 176 18.55 13.73 13.89
N TRP A 177 18.47 12.47 13.50
CA TRP A 177 18.02 11.99 12.20
C TRP A 177 16.80 11.11 12.39
N PHE A 178 16.02 10.97 11.34
CA PHE A 178 15.14 9.81 11.21
C PHE A 178 15.78 8.78 10.29
N TYR A 179 15.33 7.54 10.38
CA TYR A 179 15.62 6.48 9.41
C TYR A 179 14.30 5.88 8.96
N TRP A 180 14.26 5.38 7.73
CA TRP A 180 13.07 4.81 7.13
C TRP A 180 12.66 3.52 7.83
N LEU A 181 11.35 3.38 8.07
CA LEU A 181 10.70 2.12 8.42
C LEU A 181 9.55 1.95 7.46
N ARG A 182 9.59 0.92 6.62
CA ARG A 182 8.60 0.72 5.55
C ARG A 182 8.24 -0.75 5.43
N GLN A 183 6.98 -1.01 5.05
CA GLN A 183 6.51 -2.30 4.55
C GLN A 183 6.78 -3.44 5.55
N PRO A 184 6.24 -3.37 6.77
CA PRO A 184 6.41 -4.44 7.73
C PRO A 184 5.77 -5.73 7.20
N ALA A 185 6.48 -6.84 7.32
CA ALA A 185 5.99 -8.18 7.01
C ALA A 185 6.36 -9.11 8.18
N ALA A 186 5.37 -9.53 8.95
CA ALA A 186 5.59 -10.43 10.09
C ALA A 186 6.05 -11.81 9.61
N SER A 187 7.04 -12.38 10.28
CA SER A 187 7.49 -13.75 10.03
C SER A 187 6.40 -14.74 10.45
N PRO A 188 6.29 -15.92 9.81
CA PRO A 188 5.23 -16.90 10.13
C PRO A 188 5.24 -17.41 11.57
N ASP A 189 6.40 -17.40 12.23
CA ASP A 189 6.56 -17.77 13.64
C ASP A 189 6.20 -16.64 14.62
N GLY A 190 5.84 -15.45 14.11
CA GLY A 190 5.45 -14.29 14.89
C GLY A 190 6.57 -13.63 15.70
N LYS A 191 7.84 -14.00 15.50
CA LYS A 191 8.96 -13.49 16.30
C LYS A 191 9.67 -12.28 15.70
N THR A 192 9.61 -12.14 14.38
CA THR A 192 10.39 -11.15 13.63
C THR A 192 9.51 -10.39 12.66
N ILE A 193 9.88 -9.15 12.35
CA ILE A 193 9.26 -8.37 11.27
C ILE A 193 10.35 -8.09 10.24
N ALA A 194 10.16 -8.55 9.00
CA ALA A 194 10.95 -8.07 7.88
C ALA A 194 10.44 -6.69 7.48
N LEU A 195 11.34 -5.77 7.15
CA LEU A 195 10.99 -4.41 6.77
C LEU A 195 12.11 -3.78 5.94
N ILE A 196 11.77 -2.69 5.25
CA ILE A 196 12.72 -1.90 4.46
C ILE A 196 13.19 -0.71 5.28
N SER A 197 14.52 -0.61 5.50
CA SER A 197 15.11 0.39 6.39
C SER A 197 16.60 0.64 6.12
N ASP A 198 17.02 1.88 6.38
CA ASP A 198 18.40 2.33 6.58
C ASP A 198 18.77 2.45 8.07
N GLY A 199 17.90 2.02 8.96
CA GLY A 199 18.14 1.99 10.40
C GLY A 199 19.12 0.90 10.85
N PRO A 200 19.47 0.87 12.15
CA PRO A 200 19.17 1.92 13.13
C PRO A 200 20.07 3.15 12.97
N ASN A 201 21.11 3.08 12.11
CA ASN A 201 22.01 4.18 11.82
C ASN A 201 21.97 4.53 10.32
N PRO A 202 21.15 5.52 9.92
CA PRO A 202 20.99 5.92 8.52
C PRO A 202 22.25 6.51 7.90
N LEU A 203 23.28 6.84 8.69
CA LEU A 203 24.56 7.32 8.19
C LEU A 203 25.48 6.19 7.71
N ARG A 204 25.10 4.93 7.93
CA ARG A 204 25.94 3.74 7.69
C ARG A 204 25.21 2.61 6.97
N SER A 205 23.99 2.82 6.54
CA SER A 205 23.18 1.80 5.84
C SER A 205 22.36 2.45 4.75
N ASP A 206 22.19 1.73 3.65
CA ASP A 206 21.19 2.05 2.63
C ASP A 206 19.80 1.56 3.07
N VAL A 207 18.77 1.99 2.33
CA VAL A 207 17.37 1.56 2.51
C VAL A 207 17.20 0.15 1.95
N VAL A 208 17.49 -0.85 2.77
CA VAL A 208 17.51 -2.26 2.37
C VAL A 208 16.60 -3.11 3.24
N LEU A 209 16.41 -4.35 2.80
CA LEU A 209 15.73 -5.37 3.58
C LEU A 209 16.51 -5.66 4.88
N GLN A 210 15.81 -5.49 5.99
CA GLN A 210 16.28 -5.77 7.35
C GLN A 210 15.23 -6.57 8.12
N THR A 211 15.62 -7.10 9.27
CA THR A 211 14.71 -7.75 10.21
C THR A 211 14.72 -7.05 11.57
N PHE A 212 13.56 -7.00 12.21
CA PHE A 212 13.36 -6.50 13.57
C PHE A 212 12.84 -7.63 14.45
N ASP A 213 13.63 -8.01 15.46
CA ASP A 213 13.25 -9.03 16.43
C ASP A 213 12.33 -8.42 17.51
N LEU A 214 11.13 -8.99 17.67
CA LEU A 214 10.09 -8.43 18.53
C LEU A 214 10.40 -8.55 20.02
N ALA A 215 11.20 -9.53 20.44
CA ALA A 215 11.52 -9.79 21.83
C ALA A 215 12.69 -8.91 22.29
N THR A 216 13.80 -8.96 21.54
CA THR A 216 15.05 -8.24 21.83
C THR A 216 15.04 -6.80 21.36
N LYS A 217 14.07 -6.40 20.53
CA LYS A 217 13.98 -5.06 19.90
C LYS A 217 15.18 -4.72 19.02
N LYS A 218 15.84 -5.74 18.48
CA LYS A 218 17.07 -5.58 17.69
C LYS A 218 16.76 -5.53 16.19
N MET A 219 17.29 -4.51 15.52
CA MET A 219 17.37 -4.43 14.06
C MET A 219 18.61 -5.18 13.53
N THR A 220 18.43 -5.99 12.49
CA THR A 220 19.49 -6.73 11.82
C THR A 220 19.46 -6.48 10.32
N ASN A 221 20.55 -5.91 9.81
CA ASN A 221 20.77 -5.75 8.37
C ASN A 221 21.25 -7.09 7.78
N LEU A 222 20.56 -7.58 6.75
CA LEU A 222 20.81 -8.88 6.12
C LEU A 222 22.04 -8.91 5.19
N LYS A 223 22.76 -7.79 5.05
CA LYS A 223 23.95 -7.61 4.20
C LYS A 223 23.72 -8.00 2.74
N LEU A 224 22.47 -7.80 2.30
CA LEU A 224 22.07 -7.96 0.91
C LEU A 224 22.58 -6.74 0.15
N GLY A 225 23.53 -6.94 -0.78
CA GLY A 225 24.07 -5.83 -1.58
C GLY A 225 22.95 -5.03 -2.25
N ALA A 226 23.00 -3.70 -2.15
CA ALA A 226 22.12 -2.82 -2.90
C ALA A 226 22.70 -2.64 -4.30
N SER A 227 21.95 -2.98 -5.35
CA SER A 227 22.32 -2.61 -6.71
C SER A 227 22.04 -1.13 -6.91
N GLY A 228 23.07 -0.29 -6.80
CA GLY A 228 23.03 1.14 -7.16
C GLY A 228 21.89 1.93 -6.51
N ASN A 229 22.07 2.40 -5.27
CA ASN A 229 21.32 3.46 -4.57
C ASN A 229 19.77 3.40 -4.52
N LEU A 230 19.09 2.43 -5.12
CA LEU A 230 17.61 2.42 -5.22
C LEU A 230 16.90 1.47 -4.23
N GLY A 231 17.69 0.85 -3.36
CA GLY A 231 17.21 0.10 -2.20
C GLY A 231 16.40 -1.16 -2.53
N HIS A 232 15.77 -1.72 -1.49
CA HIS A 232 14.87 -2.86 -1.59
C HIS A 232 13.41 -2.43 -1.36
N GLN A 233 12.46 -3.26 -1.79
CA GLN A 233 11.02 -3.08 -1.56
C GLN A 233 10.36 -4.43 -1.27
N ASP A 234 9.11 -4.40 -0.82
CA ASP A 234 8.13 -5.48 -0.87
C ASP A 234 8.58 -6.81 -0.22
N PRO A 235 9.01 -6.80 1.05
CA PRO A 235 9.30 -8.05 1.74
C PRO A 235 8.04 -8.92 1.87
N ALA A 236 8.15 -10.20 1.53
CA ALA A 236 7.08 -11.17 1.70
C ALA A 236 7.62 -12.53 2.17
N TRP A 237 7.19 -12.95 3.36
CA TRP A 237 7.60 -14.24 3.93
C TRP A 237 6.88 -15.40 3.26
N GLY A 238 7.62 -16.48 2.97
CA GLY A 238 7.03 -17.78 2.72
C GLY A 238 6.45 -18.35 4.02
N PHE A 239 5.38 -19.14 3.91
CA PHE A 239 4.66 -19.70 5.06
C PHE A 239 5.52 -20.58 5.97
N ASP A 240 6.61 -21.15 5.45
CA ASP A 240 7.57 -21.98 6.18
C ASP A 240 8.64 -21.17 6.93
N GLY A 241 8.70 -19.84 6.71
CA GLY A 241 9.71 -18.96 7.29
C GLY A 241 11.13 -19.19 6.76
N ARG A 242 11.33 -20.12 5.82
CA ARG A 242 12.64 -20.43 5.24
C ARG A 242 13.03 -19.40 4.19
N PHE A 243 12.05 -18.95 3.41
CA PHE A 243 12.27 -18.02 2.31
C PHE A 243 11.59 -16.67 2.57
N LEU A 244 12.27 -15.61 2.18
CA LEU A 244 11.78 -14.24 2.19
C LEU A 244 11.98 -13.66 0.79
N LEU A 245 10.90 -13.26 0.13
CA LEU A 245 10.98 -12.50 -1.11
C LEU A 245 11.21 -11.03 -0.80
N TYR A 246 11.89 -10.35 -1.71
CA TYR A 246 12.01 -8.91 -1.72
C TYR A 246 12.30 -8.43 -3.14
N VAL A 247 12.03 -7.17 -3.40
CA VAL A 247 12.27 -6.54 -4.70
C VAL A 247 13.57 -5.76 -4.66
N ARG A 248 14.36 -5.89 -5.72
CA ARG A 248 15.50 -5.00 -6.02
C ARG A 248 15.15 -4.07 -7.17
N ASN A 249 15.47 -2.80 -6.99
CA ASN A 249 15.33 -1.77 -8.01
C ASN A 249 16.66 -1.57 -8.75
N GLY A 250 16.61 -1.37 -10.08
CA GLY A 250 17.76 -1.08 -10.92
C GLY A 250 17.75 0.36 -11.45
N ARG A 251 18.93 0.91 -11.80
CA ARG A 251 19.12 2.30 -12.26
C ARG A 251 18.96 2.49 -13.77
N GLU A 252 18.85 1.41 -14.55
CA GLU A 252 18.97 1.50 -16.00
C GLU A 252 17.63 1.87 -16.65
N LEU A 253 17.54 3.12 -17.14
CA LEU A 253 16.41 3.65 -17.92
C LEU A 253 16.23 2.95 -19.29
N THR A 254 17.09 1.99 -19.62
CA THR A 254 16.98 1.06 -20.75
C THR A 254 17.01 -0.38 -20.22
N ARG A 255 15.84 -0.88 -19.80
CA ARG A 255 15.55 -2.22 -19.21
C ARG A 255 16.20 -2.47 -17.83
N GLY A 256 15.50 -2.07 -16.76
CA GLY A 256 15.86 -2.37 -15.37
C GLY A 256 14.66 -2.25 -14.41
N ALA A 257 13.49 -2.71 -14.86
CA ALA A 257 12.27 -2.77 -14.06
C ALA A 257 12.49 -3.65 -12.81
N PRO A 258 11.71 -3.45 -11.72
CA PRO A 258 11.88 -4.17 -10.46
C PRO A 258 11.97 -5.68 -10.68
N GLN A 259 12.81 -6.33 -9.88
CA GLN A 259 13.03 -7.77 -9.93
C GLN A 259 12.78 -8.38 -8.57
N ILE A 260 12.09 -9.50 -8.52
CA ILE A 260 11.91 -10.27 -7.30
C ILE A 260 13.15 -11.13 -7.07
N TYR A 261 13.68 -11.06 -5.85
CA TYR A 261 14.75 -11.89 -5.32
C TYR A 261 14.20 -12.75 -4.19
N ARG A 262 14.81 -13.92 -4.00
CA ARG A 262 14.52 -14.83 -2.90
C ARG A 262 15.72 -14.96 -1.99
N TYR A 263 15.52 -14.62 -0.73
CA TYR A 263 16.47 -14.81 0.36
C TYR A 263 16.15 -16.11 1.09
N ASP A 264 17.15 -16.98 1.26
CA ASP A 264 17.07 -18.18 2.10
C ASP A 264 17.67 -17.85 3.48
N VAL A 265 16.84 -17.93 4.51
CA VAL A 265 17.18 -17.49 5.87
C VAL A 265 18.22 -18.40 6.52
N THR A 266 18.22 -19.69 6.18
CA THR A 266 19.14 -20.69 6.73
C THR A 266 20.55 -20.50 6.18
N THR A 267 20.67 -20.39 4.86
CA THR A 267 21.95 -20.26 4.16
C THR A 267 22.45 -18.81 4.09
N LYS A 268 21.56 -17.85 4.38
CA LYS A 268 21.78 -16.40 4.23
C LYS A 268 22.14 -15.98 2.81
N GLN A 269 21.73 -16.77 1.82
CA GLN A 269 21.98 -16.50 0.40
C GLN A 269 20.77 -15.84 -0.25
N SER A 270 21.03 -14.95 -1.20
CA SER A 270 19.99 -14.35 -2.03
C SER A 270 20.24 -14.66 -3.50
N ARG A 271 19.17 -14.99 -4.22
CA ARG A 271 19.21 -15.21 -5.67
C ARG A 271 18.06 -14.48 -6.36
N GLN A 272 18.31 -14.05 -7.58
CA GLN A 272 17.26 -13.50 -8.43
C GLN A 272 16.24 -14.60 -8.75
N LEU A 273 14.96 -14.23 -8.72
CA LEU A 273 13.85 -15.15 -9.01
C LEU A 273 13.20 -14.82 -10.36
N THR A 274 13.01 -13.54 -10.68
CA THR A 274 12.31 -13.13 -11.90
C THR A 274 13.21 -12.29 -12.81
N GLY A 275 12.82 -12.20 -14.08
CA GLY A 275 13.26 -11.12 -14.95
C GLY A 275 12.78 -9.74 -14.46
N PRO A 276 13.14 -8.66 -15.17
CA PRO A 276 12.67 -7.31 -14.85
C PRO A 276 11.15 -7.20 -15.07
N GLY A 277 10.51 -6.34 -14.27
CA GLY A 277 9.09 -6.00 -14.40
C GLY A 277 8.19 -6.70 -13.40
N TYR A 278 8.72 -7.31 -12.34
CA TYR A 278 7.90 -7.93 -11.29
C TYR A 278 8.18 -7.33 -9.93
N LEU A 279 7.11 -7.00 -9.20
CA LEU A 279 7.14 -6.38 -7.89
C LEU A 279 5.94 -6.80 -7.02
N ALA A 280 5.89 -6.34 -5.77
CA ALA A 280 4.85 -6.66 -4.80
C ALA A 280 4.49 -8.16 -4.73
N PRO A 281 5.48 -9.06 -4.47
CA PRO A 281 5.20 -10.48 -4.38
C PRO A 281 4.34 -10.82 -3.15
N ALA A 282 3.47 -11.81 -3.30
CA ALA A 282 2.75 -12.48 -2.22
C ALA A 282 2.78 -13.99 -2.43
N TYR A 283 3.18 -14.74 -1.40
CA TYR A 283 3.16 -16.20 -1.47
C TYR A 283 1.75 -16.76 -1.42
N SER A 284 1.52 -17.82 -2.18
CA SER A 284 0.40 -18.73 -1.95
C SER A 284 0.55 -19.48 -0.60
N PRO A 285 -0.55 -19.91 0.04
CA PRO A 285 -0.56 -20.59 1.35
C PRO A 285 0.34 -21.81 1.46
N ASN A 286 0.52 -22.54 0.35
CA ASN A 286 1.36 -23.72 0.29
C ASN A 286 2.80 -23.42 -0.18
N GLY A 287 3.15 -22.15 -0.42
CA GLY A 287 4.46 -21.70 -0.87
C GLY A 287 4.84 -22.10 -2.30
N SER A 288 3.95 -22.72 -3.06
CA SER A 288 4.25 -23.28 -4.39
C SER A 288 4.15 -22.24 -5.52
N PHE A 289 3.39 -21.18 -5.28
CA PHE A 289 3.12 -20.10 -6.23
C PHE A 289 3.31 -18.73 -5.58
N ILE A 290 3.49 -17.72 -6.42
CA ILE A 290 3.67 -16.31 -6.04
C ILE A 290 2.72 -15.46 -6.88
N ALA A 291 1.87 -14.66 -6.25
CA ALA A 291 1.20 -13.57 -6.94
C ALA A 291 2.15 -12.37 -6.98
N ALA A 292 2.20 -11.64 -8.09
CA ALA A 292 3.04 -10.46 -8.23
C ALA A 292 2.36 -9.40 -9.08
N THR A 293 2.66 -8.13 -8.84
CA THR A 293 2.44 -7.11 -9.84
C THR A 293 3.45 -7.32 -10.97
N LYS A 294 2.98 -7.32 -12.21
CA LYS A 294 3.77 -7.17 -13.41
C LYS A 294 3.66 -5.74 -13.91
N SER A 295 4.79 -5.12 -14.24
CA SER A 295 4.86 -3.77 -14.79
C SER A 295 5.60 -3.79 -16.11
N ASP A 296 4.95 -3.28 -17.14
CA ASP A 296 5.50 -3.14 -18.49
C ASP A 296 5.04 -1.81 -19.13
N ALA A 297 5.24 -1.66 -20.44
CA ALA A 297 4.91 -0.43 -21.16
C ALA A 297 3.40 -0.11 -21.19
N PHE A 298 2.55 -1.09 -20.89
CA PHE A 298 1.09 -0.96 -20.92
C PHE A 298 0.47 -0.71 -19.55
N GLY A 299 1.29 -0.64 -18.49
CA GLY A 299 0.85 -0.36 -17.13
C GLY A 299 1.21 -1.48 -16.16
N THR A 300 0.32 -1.73 -15.20
CA THR A 300 0.49 -2.78 -14.19
C THR A 300 -0.63 -3.80 -14.22
N ASP A 301 -0.27 -5.07 -14.11
CA ASP A 301 -1.22 -6.19 -13.98
C ASP A 301 -0.86 -7.10 -12.81
N VAL A 302 -1.79 -7.97 -12.44
CA VAL A 302 -1.53 -9.07 -11.50
C VAL A 302 -1.21 -10.34 -12.28
N ALA A 303 -0.16 -11.05 -11.85
CA ALA A 303 0.27 -12.32 -12.43
C ALA A 303 0.51 -13.38 -11.35
N ILE A 304 0.34 -14.66 -11.73
CA ILE A 304 0.73 -15.82 -10.93
C ILE A 304 2.02 -16.39 -11.50
N LEU A 305 3.01 -16.59 -10.64
CA LEU A 305 4.30 -17.19 -10.93
C LEU A 305 4.43 -18.54 -10.22
N ASP A 306 5.24 -19.43 -10.78
CA ASP A 306 5.71 -20.62 -10.06
C ASP A 306 6.83 -20.26 -9.05
N ALA A 307 7.23 -21.24 -8.24
CA ALA A 307 8.33 -21.09 -7.27
C ALA A 307 9.71 -20.82 -7.89
N ALA A 308 9.85 -20.94 -9.22
CA ALA A 308 11.04 -20.60 -9.99
C ALA A 308 10.96 -19.21 -10.64
N GLY A 309 9.83 -18.51 -10.53
CA GLY A 309 9.61 -17.16 -11.06
C GLY A 309 9.07 -17.12 -12.50
N LYS A 310 8.64 -18.24 -13.07
CA LYS A 310 7.99 -18.29 -14.38
C LYS A 310 6.53 -17.86 -14.26
N GLU A 311 6.09 -16.92 -15.11
CA GLU A 311 4.68 -16.54 -15.21
C GLU A 311 3.85 -17.71 -15.76
N LEU A 312 2.83 -18.12 -14.98
CA LEU A 312 1.88 -19.18 -15.29
C LEU A 312 0.54 -18.63 -15.77
N LEU A 313 0.10 -17.50 -15.22
CA LEU A 313 -1.16 -16.85 -15.53
C LEU A 313 -1.02 -15.34 -15.39
N ARG A 314 -1.58 -14.61 -16.34
CA ARG A 314 -1.87 -13.18 -16.24
C ARG A 314 -3.31 -13.03 -15.73
N VAL A 315 -3.48 -12.63 -14.46
CA VAL A 315 -4.79 -12.54 -13.78
C VAL A 315 -5.59 -11.35 -14.29
N THR A 316 -4.93 -10.22 -14.51
CA THR A 316 -5.53 -9.01 -15.10
C THR A 316 -4.79 -8.62 -16.36
N ASN A 317 -5.46 -7.96 -17.29
CA ASN A 317 -4.85 -7.41 -18.50
C ASN A 317 -5.46 -6.03 -18.79
N ASP A 318 -5.48 -5.19 -17.74
CA ASP A 318 -6.12 -3.88 -17.73
C ASP A 318 -5.14 -2.73 -17.55
N GLY A 319 -3.87 -3.02 -17.24
CA GLY A 319 -2.82 -2.01 -17.06
C GLY A 319 -2.97 -1.17 -15.78
N HIS A 320 -3.93 -1.49 -14.91
CA HIS A 320 -4.29 -0.66 -13.76
C HIS A 320 -4.40 -1.43 -12.44
N SER A 321 -3.95 -2.68 -12.40
CA SER A 321 -4.09 -3.58 -11.24
C SER A 321 -2.73 -3.91 -10.61
N PHE A 322 -2.63 -3.86 -9.28
CA PHE A 322 -1.35 -3.96 -8.57
C PHE A 322 -1.49 -4.36 -7.09
N SER A 323 -0.36 -4.67 -6.45
CA SER A 323 -0.25 -5.02 -5.02
C SER A 323 -1.15 -6.19 -4.61
N PRO A 324 -0.98 -7.37 -5.24
CA PRO A 324 -1.79 -8.54 -4.92
C PRO A 324 -1.48 -9.11 -3.53
N VAL A 325 -2.49 -9.74 -2.93
CA VAL A 325 -2.37 -10.62 -1.78
C VAL A 325 -3.15 -11.91 -1.99
N TRP A 326 -2.52 -13.03 -1.64
CA TRP A 326 -3.15 -14.34 -1.80
C TRP A 326 -4.12 -14.62 -0.65
N SER A 327 -5.29 -15.17 -0.98
CA SER A 327 -6.22 -15.75 -0.01
C SER A 327 -5.50 -16.81 0.84
N PRO A 328 -5.52 -16.75 2.17
CA PRO A 328 -5.00 -17.83 3.02
C PRO A 328 -5.63 -19.20 2.75
N ALA A 329 -6.81 -19.26 2.11
CA ALA A 329 -7.44 -20.50 1.63
C ALA A 329 -6.88 -21.03 0.29
N GLY A 330 -6.16 -20.19 -0.46
CA GLY A 330 -5.44 -20.57 -1.68
C GLY A 330 -6.23 -20.42 -2.98
N ASP A 331 -7.50 -20.04 -2.90
CA ASP A 331 -8.50 -20.06 -3.97
C ASP A 331 -8.73 -18.71 -4.66
N ALA A 332 -8.08 -17.64 -4.20
CA ALA A 332 -8.27 -16.29 -4.72
C ALA A 332 -7.06 -15.40 -4.48
N VAL A 333 -7.00 -14.29 -5.22
CA VAL A 333 -6.07 -13.19 -5.02
C VAL A 333 -6.85 -11.88 -4.97
N ALA A 334 -6.66 -11.09 -3.92
CA ALA A 334 -7.15 -9.72 -3.86
C ALA A 334 -6.06 -8.74 -4.31
N PHE A 335 -6.43 -7.62 -4.92
CA PHE A 335 -5.49 -6.65 -5.47
C PHE A 335 -6.11 -5.25 -5.54
N LEU A 336 -5.26 -4.23 -5.59
CA LEU A 336 -5.68 -2.85 -5.81
C LEU A 336 -5.90 -2.62 -7.31
N HIS A 337 -6.91 -1.82 -7.64
CA HIS A 337 -7.23 -1.42 -9.01
C HIS A 337 -7.44 0.09 -9.07
N LEU A 338 -6.77 0.75 -10.03
CA LEU A 338 -6.88 2.19 -10.27
C LEU A 338 -7.88 2.47 -11.41
N ALA A 339 -9.05 2.99 -11.07
CA ALA A 339 -10.02 3.52 -12.03
C ALA A 339 -9.96 5.05 -12.04
N GLY A 340 -9.35 5.64 -13.08
CA GLY A 340 -9.12 7.08 -13.15
C GLY A 340 -8.16 7.56 -12.05
N THR A 341 -8.69 8.17 -10.99
CA THR A 341 -7.92 8.61 -9.81
C THR A 341 -8.27 7.84 -8.54
N ILE A 342 -9.17 6.85 -8.66
CA ILE A 342 -9.75 6.14 -7.52
C ILE A 342 -9.13 4.76 -7.44
N VAL A 343 -8.53 4.46 -6.30
CA VAL A 343 -8.05 3.11 -6.00
C VAL A 343 -9.15 2.37 -5.23
N ASP A 344 -9.50 1.20 -5.73
CA ASP A 344 -10.41 0.25 -5.09
C ASP A 344 -9.74 -1.11 -4.92
N LEU A 345 -10.34 -1.97 -4.11
CA LEU A 345 -9.91 -3.34 -3.91
C LEU A 345 -10.78 -4.28 -4.75
N ARG A 346 -10.15 -5.20 -5.49
CA ARG A 346 -10.78 -6.27 -6.27
C ARG A 346 -10.28 -7.64 -5.83
N MET A 347 -11.00 -8.68 -6.21
CA MET A 347 -10.62 -10.07 -5.97
C MET A 347 -10.88 -10.91 -7.21
N ALA A 348 -9.88 -11.70 -7.61
CA ALA A 348 -10.02 -12.74 -8.62
C ALA A 348 -10.05 -14.11 -7.95
N ARG A 349 -11.09 -14.91 -8.23
CA ARG A 349 -11.12 -16.33 -7.89
C ARG A 349 -10.32 -17.12 -8.90
N LEU A 350 -9.55 -18.09 -8.42
CA LEU A 350 -8.61 -18.84 -9.20
C LEU A 350 -8.93 -20.34 -9.14
N ASP A 351 -8.83 -21.03 -10.26
CA ASP A 351 -8.86 -22.49 -10.34
C ASP A 351 -7.57 -23.02 -10.97
N ASN A 352 -7.04 -24.11 -10.42
CA ASN A 352 -5.87 -24.84 -10.92
C ASN A 352 -6.05 -26.37 -10.83
N ALA A 353 -7.29 -26.88 -10.75
CA ALA A 353 -7.56 -28.31 -10.61
C ALA A 353 -6.98 -29.16 -11.75
N THR A 354 -6.84 -28.59 -12.95
CA THR A 354 -6.30 -29.25 -14.14
C THR A 354 -4.80 -29.04 -14.34
N GLY A 355 -4.12 -28.36 -13.39
CA GLY A 355 -2.73 -27.93 -13.53
C GLY A 355 -2.53 -26.70 -14.43
N ARG A 356 -3.63 -26.13 -14.95
CA ARG A 356 -3.65 -24.83 -15.65
C ARG A 356 -4.48 -23.84 -14.86
N TRP A 357 -3.84 -22.75 -14.46
CA TRP A 357 -4.49 -21.64 -13.77
C TRP A 357 -5.51 -20.94 -14.68
N THR A 358 -6.69 -20.65 -14.13
CA THR A 358 -7.74 -19.83 -14.77
C THR A 358 -8.36 -18.87 -13.75
N VAL A 359 -8.84 -17.72 -14.22
CA VAL A 359 -9.68 -16.82 -13.44
C VAL A 359 -11.13 -17.23 -13.67
N THR A 360 -11.83 -17.60 -12.61
CA THR A 360 -13.23 -18.05 -12.69
C THR A 360 -14.21 -16.91 -12.47
N GLU A 361 -13.82 -15.91 -11.68
CA GLU A 361 -14.65 -14.77 -11.31
C GLU A 361 -13.77 -13.60 -10.88
N THR A 362 -14.19 -12.37 -11.19
CA THR A 362 -13.60 -11.14 -10.65
C THR A 362 -14.69 -10.32 -9.96
N LEU A 363 -14.42 -9.91 -8.72
CA LEU A 363 -15.35 -9.20 -7.84
C LEU A 363 -14.74 -7.88 -7.38
N ASP A 364 -15.54 -6.82 -7.35
CA ASP A 364 -15.20 -5.59 -6.64
C ASP A 364 -15.41 -5.82 -5.13
N LEU A 365 -14.35 -5.67 -4.34
CA LEU A 365 -14.43 -5.73 -2.87
C LEU A 365 -14.77 -4.36 -2.28
N THR A 366 -14.39 -3.28 -2.96
CA THR A 366 -14.80 -1.92 -2.62
C THR A 366 -15.24 -1.16 -3.86
N THR A 367 -16.07 -0.13 -3.68
CA THR A 367 -16.51 0.73 -4.77
C THR A 367 -16.31 2.20 -4.44
N VAL A 368 -15.61 2.93 -5.30
CA VAL A 368 -15.38 4.38 -5.19
C VAL A 368 -14.75 4.76 -3.84
N SER A 369 -13.94 3.87 -3.26
CA SER A 369 -13.46 4.02 -1.88
C SER A 369 -12.20 4.87 -1.78
N GLY A 370 -11.44 5.04 -2.86
CA GLY A 370 -10.26 5.91 -2.86
C GLY A 370 -9.21 5.50 -1.83
N LEU A 371 -8.85 4.21 -1.83
CA LEU A 371 -7.84 3.64 -0.96
C LEU A 371 -6.47 4.28 -1.24
N ASP A 372 -5.56 4.23 -0.26
CA ASP A 372 -4.21 4.76 -0.47
C ASP A 372 -3.45 3.80 -1.41
N GLY A 373 -2.93 4.28 -2.54
CA GLY A 373 -2.20 3.42 -3.49
C GLY A 373 -0.93 2.77 -2.91
N ALA A 374 -0.38 3.35 -1.84
CA ALA A 374 0.73 2.77 -1.07
C ALA A 374 0.26 1.78 0.02
N SER A 375 -1.04 1.46 0.07
CA SER A 375 -1.68 0.68 1.13
C SER A 375 -1.00 -0.65 1.36
N ARG A 376 -0.77 -1.46 0.31
CA ARG A 376 -0.32 -2.88 0.42
C ARG A 376 -1.25 -3.68 1.32
N PRO A 377 -2.38 -4.14 0.79
CA PRO A 377 -3.34 -4.91 1.58
C PRO A 377 -2.68 -6.12 2.25
N SER A 378 -3.31 -6.64 3.29
CA SER A 378 -2.92 -7.91 3.92
C SER A 378 -4.17 -8.70 4.26
N TRP A 379 -4.18 -10.00 3.97
CA TRP A 379 -5.34 -10.87 4.13
C TRP A 379 -5.08 -11.91 5.22
N PHE A 380 -6.00 -12.01 6.16
CA PHE A 380 -6.03 -13.04 7.19
C PHE A 380 -7.35 -13.81 7.13
N VAL A 381 -7.28 -15.14 7.29
CA VAL A 381 -8.45 -16.01 7.46
C VAL A 381 -8.19 -16.88 8.69
N PRO A 382 -9.09 -16.92 9.68
CA PRO A 382 -8.94 -17.76 10.86
C PRO A 382 -8.78 -19.24 10.48
N ALA A 383 -7.99 -19.98 11.24
CA ALA A 383 -7.77 -21.42 11.00
C ALA A 383 -9.08 -22.24 10.98
N SER A 384 -10.11 -21.79 11.70
CA SER A 384 -11.45 -22.40 11.72
C SER A 384 -12.23 -22.24 10.41
N GLU A 385 -11.87 -21.28 9.57
CA GLU A 385 -12.49 -21.01 8.27
C GLU A 385 -11.69 -21.57 7.09
N LEU A 386 -10.47 -22.04 7.34
CA LEU A 386 -9.61 -22.61 6.31
C LEU A 386 -10.00 -24.07 6.01
N PRO A 387 -9.86 -24.52 4.75
CA PRO A 387 -9.99 -25.94 4.44
C PRO A 387 -8.97 -26.75 5.24
N ALA A 388 -9.36 -27.95 5.67
CA ALA A 388 -8.46 -28.86 6.38
C ALA A 388 -7.20 -29.10 5.51
N ARG A 389 -6.01 -28.82 6.07
CA ARG A 389 -4.76 -29.13 5.35
C ARG A 389 -4.72 -30.63 5.07
N PRO A 390 -4.31 -31.06 3.86
CA PRO A 390 -3.93 -32.45 3.65
C PRO A 390 -2.87 -32.80 4.69
N SER A 391 -3.11 -33.85 5.49
CA SER A 391 -2.09 -34.36 6.41
C SER A 391 -0.81 -34.60 5.61
N ALA A 392 0.31 -34.02 6.06
CA ALA A 392 1.60 -34.40 5.52
C ALA A 392 1.69 -35.93 5.61
N ALA A 393 1.95 -36.60 4.48
CA ALA A 393 2.17 -38.04 4.48
C ALA A 393 3.27 -38.33 5.51
N PRO A 394 3.08 -39.32 6.41
CA PRO A 394 4.09 -39.65 7.40
C PRO A 394 5.41 -39.91 6.67
N ALA A 395 6.48 -39.28 7.15
CA ALA A 395 7.82 -39.50 6.64
C ALA A 395 8.05 -41.01 6.58
N VAL A 396 8.29 -41.54 5.38
CA VAL A 396 8.69 -42.92 5.19
C VAL A 396 9.96 -43.10 6.01
N GLY A 397 9.85 -43.84 7.11
CA GLY A 397 10.97 -44.15 7.99
C GLY A 397 12.08 -44.84 7.20
N PRO A 398 13.33 -44.78 7.67
CA PRO A 398 14.45 -45.40 6.96
C PRO A 398 14.16 -46.89 6.77
N SER A 399 14.12 -47.31 5.51
CA SER A 399 14.04 -48.72 5.11
C SER A 399 15.10 -49.51 5.89
N SER A 400 14.64 -50.42 6.73
CA SER A 400 15.49 -51.29 7.53
C SER A 400 16.35 -52.16 6.62
N ALA A 401 17.65 -52.17 6.95
CA ALA A 401 18.75 -52.94 6.40
C ALA A 401 18.39 -54.29 5.75
N VAL A 402 18.96 -54.49 4.56
CA VAL A 402 19.20 -55.81 3.96
C VAL A 402 20.16 -56.59 4.87
N PRO A 403 19.86 -57.85 5.26
CA PRO A 403 20.82 -58.66 6.00
C PRO A 403 21.92 -59.15 5.06
N SER A 404 23.17 -58.89 5.45
CA SER A 404 24.37 -59.44 4.85
C SER A 404 24.44 -60.95 5.07
N SER A 405 24.39 -61.74 4.00
CA SER A 405 24.71 -63.17 4.04
C SER A 405 26.22 -63.37 3.88
N SER A 406 26.91 -63.61 5.00
CA SER A 406 28.24 -64.22 5.03
C SER A 406 28.12 -65.65 5.55
N GLY A 407 28.46 -66.63 4.72
CA GLY A 407 28.48 -68.05 5.09
C GLY A 407 29.25 -68.86 4.07
N SER A 408 30.56 -68.94 4.28
CA SER A 408 31.52 -69.84 3.62
C SER A 408 31.38 -71.26 4.18
N THR A 409 31.46 -72.29 3.31
CA THR A 409 32.39 -73.44 3.47
C THR A 409 32.34 -74.37 2.24
N ALA A 410 33.53 -74.77 1.80
CA ALA A 410 33.83 -75.78 0.77
C ALA A 410 33.56 -77.23 1.27
N PRO A 411 33.79 -78.30 0.49
CA PRO A 411 35.07 -78.65 -0.16
C PRO A 411 35.07 -78.61 -1.69
#